data_AF-A0A0K6HXT2-F1
#
_entry.id   AF-A0A0K6HXT2-F1
#
_cell.length_a   1.000
_cell.length_b   1.000
_cell.length_c   1.000
_cell.angle_alpha   90.00
_cell.angle_beta   90.00
_cell.angle_gamma   90.00
#
_symmetry.space_group_name_H-M   'P 1'
#
loop_
_entity.id
_entity.type
_entity.pdbx_description
1 polymer ?
#
loop_
_entity_poly.entity_id
_entity_poly.type
_entity_poly.pdbx_seq_one_letter_code
_entity_poly.pdbx_strand_id
1 'polypeptide(L)'
;MSATARPPEGGAQLPRGAERSEEGSAASAPVRIPSPAPRTQRRQPLPWERPKPVEEEAQVQARLRAIMEHPSYIPADRDVEFVHADAHRGLRLLLDYQKTEDMLQAHGINRTVVIFGSTRLREPQTARAELEAARQQAAASAGDAVRAKALRLAERRMALSHYYKIGVELGQLIGAASIPGLAVMTGGGPGGMEAANRGAFEAGAETIGLNISLPREQYPNPYLTPGLCFQFHYFAMRKLHFMQRAAAIVALPGGFGTLDELFGAITLIQTRKTAPIPVVLIGESYWRGVFNVDFLLEAGAIDEEDAELFWFAETAQEAWDGIRAWHVRNGTPLDAPHPPTPPQGRQA
;
A
#
# COMPACT_ATOMS: atom_id res chain seq x y z
N MET A 1 -1.40 69.44 -8.51
CA MET A 1 -1.54 70.81 -7.97
C MET A 1 -1.21 70.76 -6.49
N SER A 2 0.00 71.21 -6.13
CA SER A 2 0.27 72.43 -5.34
C SER A 2 0.03 72.20 -3.82
N ALA A 3 1.07 71.92 -3.02
CA ALA A 3 1.90 72.87 -2.25
C ALA A 3 1.09 73.54 -1.10
N THR A 4 1.47 73.45 0.18
CA THR A 4 2.43 74.35 0.88
C THR A 4 2.39 74.05 2.40
N ALA A 5 3.54 73.91 3.12
CA ALA A 5 4.23 74.89 4.01
C ALA A 5 3.45 75.24 5.31
N ARG A 6 3.99 75.40 6.54
CA ARG A 6 5.31 75.32 7.24
C ARG A 6 4.99 75.48 8.78
N PRO A 7 5.96 75.49 9.73
CA PRO A 7 5.85 74.93 11.09
C PRO A 7 5.60 75.99 12.20
N PRO A 8 5.79 75.64 13.49
CA PRO A 8 6.32 76.59 14.46
C PRO A 8 7.63 76.13 15.10
N GLU A 9 8.48 77.13 15.30
CA GLU A 9 9.75 77.15 16.00
C GLU A 9 9.55 77.01 17.51
N GLY A 10 10.51 76.37 18.17
CA GLY A 10 10.60 76.30 19.63
C GLY A 10 12.03 75.98 20.02
N GLY A 11 12.86 77.03 20.12
CA GLY A 11 14.26 76.95 20.45
C GLY A 11 14.49 76.66 21.94
N ALA A 12 15.50 75.84 22.21
CA ALA A 12 16.24 75.85 23.46
C ALA A 12 17.73 75.74 23.13
N GLN A 13 18.44 76.85 23.33
CA GLN A 13 19.89 76.94 23.27
C GLN A 13 20.52 76.22 24.47
N LEU A 14 21.49 75.35 24.19
CA LEU A 14 22.49 74.85 25.13
C LEU A 14 23.89 75.03 24.50
N PRO A 15 24.95 75.16 25.32
CA PRO A 15 26.02 76.13 25.09
C PRO A 15 27.09 75.66 24.10
N ARG A 16 27.70 76.63 23.42
CA ARG A 16 28.98 76.48 22.70
C ARG A 16 30.11 76.25 23.69
N GLY A 17 30.94 75.24 23.44
CA GLY A 17 32.24 75.13 24.09
C GLY A 17 32.79 73.71 24.11
N ALA A 18 33.43 73.30 23.01
CA ALA A 18 34.67 72.52 22.95
C ALA A 18 34.80 71.91 21.56
N GLU A 19 35.69 72.48 20.76
CA GLU A 19 36.25 71.80 19.59
C GLU A 19 36.84 70.46 20.04
N ARG A 20 36.17 69.36 19.71
CA ARG A 20 36.77 68.03 19.69
C ARG A 20 37.06 67.70 18.24
N SER A 21 38.35 67.75 17.94
CA SER A 21 39.07 66.94 16.97
C SER A 21 38.21 66.01 16.11
N GLU A 22 38.22 66.27 14.81
CA GLU A 22 37.96 65.29 13.76
C GLU A 22 38.89 64.07 13.96
N GLU A 23 38.44 63.09 14.72
CA GLU A 23 38.97 61.73 14.64
C GLU A 23 38.01 60.92 13.78
N GLY A 24 38.54 60.45 12.64
CA GLY A 24 37.80 59.87 11.54
C GLY A 24 36.77 58.84 11.98
N SER A 25 35.56 59.00 11.44
CA SER A 25 34.59 57.91 11.30
C SER A 25 35.27 56.78 10.54
N ALA A 26 35.88 55.84 11.27
CA ALA A 26 36.30 54.56 10.74
C ALA A 26 35.02 53.87 10.24
N ALA A 27 34.72 54.03 8.95
CA ALA A 27 33.72 53.25 8.26
C ALA A 27 34.02 51.79 8.60
N SER A 28 33.14 51.15 9.38
CA SER A 28 33.31 49.75 9.73
C SER A 28 33.44 48.99 8.41
N ALA A 29 34.60 48.37 8.19
CA ALA A 29 34.89 47.67 6.95
C ALA A 29 33.68 46.78 6.62
N PRO A 30 33.15 46.81 5.37
CA PRO A 30 31.96 46.06 5.03
C PRO A 30 32.17 44.62 5.45
N VAL A 31 31.28 44.12 6.31
CA VAL A 31 31.37 42.75 6.83
C VAL A 31 31.43 41.83 5.62
N ARG A 32 32.58 41.20 5.42
CA ARG A 32 32.81 40.33 4.27
C ARG A 32 32.06 39.03 4.51
N ILE A 33 30.80 38.98 4.09
CA ILE A 33 30.00 37.77 4.13
C ILE A 33 30.46 36.87 2.97
N PRO A 34 31.09 35.72 3.25
CA PRO A 34 31.52 34.83 2.19
C PRO A 34 30.31 34.24 1.47
N SER A 35 30.42 34.06 0.15
CA SER A 35 29.41 33.32 -0.60
C SER A 35 29.36 31.87 -0.11
N PRO A 36 28.16 31.23 -0.10
CA PRO A 36 28.04 29.82 0.26
C PRO A 36 28.99 28.94 -0.55
N ALA A 37 29.63 27.99 0.11
CA ALA A 37 30.48 27.03 -0.58
C ALA A 37 29.65 26.19 -1.57
N PRO A 38 30.15 25.93 -2.79
CA PRO A 38 29.49 25.03 -3.73
C PRO A 38 29.34 23.63 -3.14
N ARG A 39 28.18 22.99 -3.29
CA ARG A 39 27.89 21.67 -2.71
C ARG A 39 28.74 20.53 -3.27
N THR A 40 29.19 20.63 -4.52
CA THR A 40 29.82 19.52 -5.26
C THR A 40 31.20 19.84 -5.84
N GLN A 41 31.61 21.12 -5.82
CA GLN A 41 32.87 21.56 -6.42
C GLN A 41 33.82 22.09 -5.34
N ARG A 42 34.93 21.38 -5.17
CA ARG A 42 36.01 21.79 -4.25
C ARG A 42 37.14 22.43 -5.05
N ARG A 43 37.64 23.57 -4.57
CA ARG A 43 38.72 24.34 -5.24
C ARG A 43 40.10 23.70 -5.08
N GLN A 44 40.31 22.90 -4.04
CA GLN A 44 41.54 22.16 -3.78
C GLN A 44 41.18 20.73 -3.40
N PRO A 45 41.95 19.72 -3.84
CA PRO A 45 41.68 18.34 -3.47
C PRO A 45 41.81 18.13 -1.96
N LEU A 46 41.13 17.12 -1.41
CA LEU A 46 41.34 16.74 -0.01
C LEU A 46 42.74 16.11 0.15
N PRO A 47 43.35 16.23 1.35
CA PRO A 47 44.48 15.38 1.69
C PRO A 47 44.11 13.92 1.41
N TRP A 48 45.01 13.17 0.76
CA TRP A 48 44.81 11.76 0.42
C TRP A 48 43.69 11.47 -0.60
N GLU A 49 43.30 12.47 -1.41
CA GLU A 49 42.43 12.23 -2.59
C GLU A 49 43.03 11.19 -3.55
N ARG A 50 44.36 11.02 -3.54
CA ARG A 50 45.08 9.93 -4.19
C ARG A 50 45.82 9.09 -3.15
N PRO A 51 45.98 7.77 -3.37
CA PRO A 51 46.81 6.93 -2.52
C PRO A 51 48.22 7.53 -2.36
N LYS A 52 48.84 7.31 -1.20
CA LYS A 52 50.25 7.65 -0.99
C LYS A 52 51.15 7.09 -2.11
N PRO A 53 52.18 7.83 -2.56
CA PRO A 53 53.15 7.36 -3.54
C PRO A 53 53.79 6.02 -3.13
N VAL A 54 54.06 5.16 -4.13
CA VAL A 54 54.46 3.75 -3.98
C VAL A 54 55.86 3.55 -3.35
N GLU A 55 56.62 4.62 -3.15
CA GLU A 55 57.96 4.59 -2.56
C GLU A 55 57.95 4.13 -1.08
N GLU A 56 56.80 4.15 -0.41
CA GLU A 56 56.60 3.56 0.92
C GLU A 56 55.89 2.18 0.81
N GLU A 57 56.70 1.10 0.85
CA GLU A 57 56.36 -0.32 1.11
C GLU A 57 55.23 -0.96 0.27
N ALA A 58 55.54 -2.03 -0.49
CA ALA A 58 54.58 -2.85 -1.25
C ALA A 58 53.36 -3.35 -0.43
N GLN A 59 53.48 -3.39 0.89
CA GLN A 59 52.39 -3.75 1.81
C GLN A 59 51.33 -2.65 1.96
N VAL A 60 51.65 -1.37 1.73
CA VAL A 60 50.70 -0.25 1.85
C VAL A 60 49.62 -0.34 0.78
N GLN A 61 49.98 -0.63 -0.46
CA GLN A 61 49.01 -0.81 -1.55
C GLN A 61 48.09 -2.02 -1.29
N ALA A 62 48.64 -3.12 -0.78
CA ALA A 62 47.85 -4.28 -0.39
C ALA A 62 46.87 -3.98 0.75
N ARG A 63 47.30 -3.22 1.77
CA ARG A 63 46.43 -2.78 2.89
C ARG A 63 45.35 -1.81 2.44
N LEU A 64 45.68 -0.82 1.61
CA LEU A 64 44.69 0.12 1.08
C LEU A 64 43.65 -0.60 0.23
N ARG A 65 44.08 -1.52 -0.63
CA ARG A 65 43.17 -2.38 -1.40
C ARG A 65 42.27 -3.19 -0.45
N ALA A 66 42.85 -3.87 0.54
CA ALA A 66 42.08 -4.64 1.51
C ALA A 66 41.06 -3.79 2.27
N ILE A 67 41.39 -2.55 2.66
CA ILE A 67 40.45 -1.63 3.31
C ILE A 67 39.32 -1.22 2.36
N MET A 68 39.65 -0.80 1.14
CA MET A 68 38.68 -0.26 0.19
C MET A 68 37.74 -1.34 -0.37
N GLU A 69 38.20 -2.59 -0.43
CA GLU A 69 37.40 -3.75 -0.84
C GLU A 69 36.64 -4.41 0.33
N HIS A 70 36.95 -4.05 1.58
CA HIS A 70 36.27 -4.62 2.75
C HIS A 70 34.83 -4.08 2.88
N PRO A 71 33.84 -4.91 3.26
CA PRO A 71 32.44 -4.48 3.42
C PRO A 71 32.25 -3.26 4.33
N SER A 72 33.08 -3.10 5.36
CA SER A 72 33.01 -1.94 6.28
C SER A 72 33.30 -0.58 5.62
N TYR A 73 33.82 -0.56 4.39
CA TYR A 73 34.08 0.67 3.63
C TYR A 73 32.95 0.98 2.62
N ILE A 74 31.98 0.07 2.48
CA ILE A 74 30.77 0.29 1.69
C ILE A 74 29.82 1.18 2.52
N PRO A 75 29.30 2.31 1.99
CA PRO A 75 28.25 3.06 2.65
C PRO A 75 27.03 2.19 2.97
N ALA A 76 26.50 2.28 4.18
CA ALA A 76 25.46 1.36 4.66
C ALA A 76 24.17 1.36 3.81
N ASP A 77 23.83 2.48 3.17
CA ASP A 77 22.68 2.60 2.25
C ASP A 77 22.91 1.89 0.90
N ARG A 78 24.14 1.46 0.62
CA ARG A 78 24.57 0.76 -0.59
C ARG A 78 25.03 -0.67 -0.32
N ASP A 79 25.19 -1.04 0.94
CA ASP A 79 25.58 -2.39 1.35
C ASP A 79 24.34 -3.29 1.47
N VAL A 80 24.07 -4.05 0.39
CA VAL A 80 22.91 -4.95 0.31
C VAL A 80 23.02 -6.10 1.31
N GLU A 81 24.22 -6.63 1.56
CA GLU A 81 24.42 -7.73 2.51
C GLU A 81 24.11 -7.26 3.94
N PHE A 82 24.60 -6.07 4.31
CA PHE A 82 24.24 -5.42 5.56
C PHE A 82 22.72 -5.21 5.66
N VAL A 83 22.08 -4.57 4.69
CA VAL A 83 20.62 -4.30 4.74
C VAL A 83 19.80 -5.59 4.82
N HIS A 84 20.23 -6.66 4.16
CA HIS A 84 19.52 -7.95 4.13
C HIS A 84 19.81 -8.84 5.35
N ALA A 85 20.79 -8.51 6.19
CA ALA A 85 21.06 -9.28 7.39
C ALA A 85 19.87 -9.24 8.36
N ASP A 86 19.75 -10.28 9.19
CA ASP A 86 18.62 -10.44 10.11
C ASP A 86 18.55 -9.35 11.18
N ALA A 87 19.71 -8.83 11.61
CA ALA A 87 19.80 -7.70 12.54
C ALA A 87 19.09 -6.43 12.03
N HIS A 88 18.93 -6.29 10.70
CA HIS A 88 18.34 -5.11 10.06
C HIS A 88 16.93 -5.36 9.53
N ARG A 89 16.29 -6.47 9.93
CA ARG A 89 14.90 -6.78 9.58
C ARG A 89 13.93 -5.64 9.94
N GLY A 90 14.13 -4.96 11.06
CA GLY A 90 13.30 -3.81 11.46
C GLY A 90 13.30 -2.68 10.42
N LEU A 91 14.46 -2.38 9.83
CA LEU A 91 14.58 -1.38 8.76
C LEU A 91 13.83 -1.84 7.50
N ARG A 92 13.99 -3.10 7.11
CA ARG A 92 13.30 -3.66 5.93
C ARG A 92 11.78 -3.67 6.09
N LEU A 93 11.26 -3.96 7.29
CA LEU A 93 9.83 -3.84 7.60
C LEU A 93 9.33 -2.39 7.43
N LEU A 94 10.09 -1.41 7.91
CA LEU A 94 9.77 0.00 7.73
C LEU A 94 9.79 0.42 6.25
N LEU A 95 10.72 -0.11 5.45
CA LEU A 95 10.78 0.15 4.02
C LEU A 95 9.57 -0.45 3.26
N ASP A 96 9.21 -1.70 3.55
CA ASP A 96 7.99 -2.34 3.01
C ASP A 96 6.73 -1.53 3.39
N TYR A 97 6.68 -1.01 4.62
CA TYR A 97 5.59 -0.12 5.06
C TYR A 97 5.56 1.19 4.26
N GLN A 98 6.64 1.95 4.33
CA GLN A 98 6.68 3.36 3.94
C GLN A 98 6.55 3.53 2.43
N LYS A 99 7.16 2.63 1.64
CA LYS A 99 7.09 2.70 0.18
C LYS A 99 5.66 2.65 -0.34
N THR A 100 4.83 1.77 0.23
CA THR A 100 3.42 1.67 -0.15
C THR A 100 2.63 2.87 0.36
N GLU A 101 2.88 3.30 1.60
CA GLU A 101 2.20 4.46 2.16
C GLU A 101 2.42 5.74 1.33
N ASP A 102 3.68 6.05 1.00
CA ASP A 102 4.05 7.25 0.24
C ASP A 102 3.38 7.27 -1.14
N MET A 103 3.36 6.12 -1.83
CA MET A 103 2.76 6.03 -3.17
C MET A 103 1.23 6.12 -3.12
N LEU A 104 0.58 5.47 -2.15
CA LEU A 104 -0.88 5.61 -1.99
C LEU A 104 -1.27 7.05 -1.66
N GLN A 105 -0.51 7.72 -0.78
CA GLN A 105 -0.74 9.13 -0.46
C GLN A 105 -0.52 10.05 -1.66
N ALA A 106 0.50 9.80 -2.49
CA ALA A 106 0.75 10.57 -3.71
C ALA A 106 -0.40 10.48 -4.73
N HIS A 107 -1.12 9.36 -4.74
CA HIS A 107 -2.34 9.17 -5.54
C HIS A 107 -3.62 9.67 -4.84
N GLY A 108 -3.52 10.20 -3.61
CA GLY A 108 -4.69 10.67 -2.85
C GLY A 108 -5.61 9.54 -2.36
N ILE A 109 -5.13 8.31 -2.32
CA ILE A 109 -5.90 7.13 -1.90
C ILE A 109 -5.89 7.07 -0.37
N ASN A 110 -7.07 7.24 0.23
CA ASN A 110 -7.24 7.20 1.67
C ASN A 110 -8.18 6.09 2.14
N ARG A 111 -8.98 5.51 1.23
CA ARG A 111 -9.93 4.42 1.50
C ARG A 111 -9.83 3.35 0.43
N THR A 112 -10.06 2.10 0.81
CA THR A 112 -10.08 0.99 -0.14
C THR A 112 -11.26 0.06 0.10
N VAL A 113 -11.84 -0.46 -0.98
CA VAL A 113 -12.64 -1.68 -0.90
C VAL A 113 -11.70 -2.84 -1.20
N VAL A 114 -11.43 -3.64 -0.17
CA VAL A 114 -10.50 -4.76 -0.27
C VAL A 114 -11.27 -5.99 -0.74
N ILE A 115 -10.83 -6.59 -1.85
CA ILE A 115 -11.50 -7.75 -2.44
C ILE A 115 -10.53 -8.93 -2.47
N PHE A 116 -10.89 -9.97 -1.73
CA PHE A 116 -10.17 -11.24 -1.68
C PHE A 116 -10.87 -12.30 -2.53
N GLY A 117 -10.12 -13.28 -3.03
CA GLY A 117 -10.71 -14.38 -3.78
C GLY A 117 -9.68 -15.36 -4.32
N SER A 118 -10.17 -16.49 -4.84
CA SER A 118 -9.31 -17.55 -5.38
C SER A 118 -8.50 -17.08 -6.58
N THR A 119 -7.19 -17.39 -6.58
CA THR A 119 -6.31 -17.30 -7.76
C THR A 119 -6.69 -18.27 -8.89
N ARG A 120 -7.59 -19.21 -8.59
CA ARG A 120 -8.03 -20.28 -9.50
C ARG A 120 -9.43 -20.04 -10.05
N LEU A 121 -10.06 -18.93 -9.68
CA LEU A 121 -11.31 -18.52 -10.30
C LEU A 121 -11.05 -18.22 -11.78
N ARG A 122 -12.00 -18.58 -12.65
CA ARG A 122 -11.84 -18.48 -14.10
C ARG A 122 -12.95 -17.63 -14.69
N GLU A 123 -12.59 -16.82 -15.68
CA GLU A 123 -13.57 -16.16 -16.54
C GLU A 123 -14.48 -17.23 -17.19
N PRO A 124 -15.81 -17.00 -17.30
CA PRO A 124 -16.75 -18.02 -17.77
C PRO A 124 -16.42 -18.61 -19.15
N GLN A 125 -15.90 -17.81 -20.07
CA GLN A 125 -15.53 -18.28 -21.41
C GLN A 125 -14.33 -19.23 -21.35
N THR A 126 -13.28 -18.87 -20.60
CA THR A 126 -12.12 -19.73 -20.38
C THR A 126 -12.50 -21.01 -19.65
N ALA A 127 -13.33 -20.92 -18.60
CA ALA A 127 -13.80 -22.07 -17.85
C ALA A 127 -14.58 -23.06 -18.74
N ARG A 128 -15.42 -22.54 -19.65
CA ARG A 128 -16.16 -23.35 -20.62
C ARG A 128 -15.23 -24.06 -21.60
N ALA A 129 -14.23 -23.35 -22.14
CA ALA A 129 -13.23 -23.95 -23.03
C ALA A 129 -12.40 -25.04 -22.32
N GLU A 130 -11.96 -24.80 -21.08
CA GLU A 130 -11.26 -25.79 -20.25
C GLU A 130 -12.13 -27.04 -20.01
N LEU A 131 -13.43 -26.86 -19.75
CA LEU A 131 -14.38 -27.95 -19.55
C LEU A 131 -14.58 -28.79 -20.82
N GLU A 132 -14.79 -28.16 -21.97
CA GLU A 132 -14.95 -28.87 -23.24
C GLU A 132 -13.69 -29.67 -23.61
N ALA A 133 -12.50 -29.08 -23.41
CA ALA A 133 -11.24 -29.79 -23.60
C ALA A 133 -11.12 -31.01 -22.66
N ALA A 134 -11.49 -30.85 -21.38
CA ALA A 134 -11.45 -31.95 -20.41
C ALA A 134 -12.44 -33.08 -20.77
N ARG A 135 -13.63 -32.74 -21.29
CA ARG A 135 -14.63 -33.70 -21.77
C ARG A 135 -14.09 -34.52 -22.94
N GLN A 136 -13.48 -33.87 -23.93
CA GLN A 136 -12.87 -34.54 -25.07
C GLN A 136 -11.76 -35.51 -24.65
N GLN A 137 -10.88 -35.07 -23.74
CA GLN A 137 -9.80 -35.90 -23.23
C GLN A 137 -10.29 -37.12 -22.44
N ALA A 138 -11.33 -36.93 -21.62
CA ALA A 138 -11.95 -38.02 -20.86
C ALA A 138 -12.66 -39.03 -21.78
N ALA A 139 -13.33 -38.55 -22.84
CA ALA A 139 -13.97 -39.41 -23.83
C ALA A 139 -12.95 -40.23 -24.65
N ALA A 140 -11.79 -39.65 -24.97
CA ALA A 140 -10.74 -40.32 -25.74
C ALA A 140 -10.03 -41.47 -25.01
N SER A 141 -10.16 -41.58 -23.68
CA SER A 141 -9.57 -42.68 -22.90
C SER A 141 -10.44 -42.98 -21.67
N ALA A 142 -11.56 -43.66 -21.92
CA ALA A 142 -12.45 -44.11 -20.86
C ALA A 142 -11.71 -45.02 -19.86
N GLY A 143 -11.86 -44.74 -18.57
CA GLY A 143 -11.20 -45.49 -17.48
C GLY A 143 -9.92 -44.85 -16.93
N ASP A 144 -9.42 -43.75 -17.52
CA ASP A 144 -8.28 -43.01 -16.98
C ASP A 144 -8.71 -42.15 -15.76
N ALA A 145 -8.29 -42.58 -14.56
CA ALA A 145 -8.59 -41.91 -13.30
C ALA A 145 -8.08 -40.46 -13.23
N VAL A 146 -6.97 -40.16 -13.91
CA VAL A 146 -6.39 -38.81 -13.95
C VAL A 146 -7.27 -37.88 -14.76
N ARG A 147 -7.72 -38.34 -15.95
CA ARG A 147 -8.62 -37.56 -16.81
C ARG A 147 -10.02 -37.41 -16.22
N ALA A 148 -10.53 -38.45 -15.56
CA ALA A 148 -11.78 -38.36 -14.82
C ALA A 148 -11.72 -37.32 -13.68
N LYS A 149 -10.59 -37.26 -12.96
CA LYS A 149 -10.36 -36.23 -11.95
C LYS A 149 -10.25 -34.83 -12.59
N ALA A 150 -9.56 -34.69 -13.71
CA ALA A 150 -9.43 -33.42 -14.43
C ALA A 150 -10.79 -32.89 -14.90
N LEU A 151 -11.65 -33.75 -15.46
CA LEU A 151 -13.01 -33.41 -15.85
C LEU A 151 -13.84 -32.91 -14.66
N ARG A 152 -13.85 -33.64 -13.53
CA ARG A 152 -14.55 -33.19 -12.32
C ARG A 152 -14.07 -31.83 -11.83
N LEU A 153 -12.76 -31.58 -11.88
CA LEU A 153 -12.21 -30.27 -11.49
C LEU A 153 -12.64 -29.15 -12.46
N ALA A 154 -12.67 -29.42 -13.77
CA ALA A 154 -13.13 -28.46 -14.77
C ALA A 154 -14.62 -28.14 -14.59
N GLU A 155 -15.46 -29.14 -14.30
CA GLU A 155 -16.89 -28.94 -13.98
C GLU A 155 -17.07 -28.04 -12.75
N ARG A 156 -16.28 -28.28 -11.68
CA ARG A 156 -16.32 -27.43 -10.48
C ARG A 156 -15.84 -26.01 -10.76
N ARG A 157 -14.79 -25.83 -11.56
CA ARG A 157 -14.33 -24.48 -11.98
C ARG A 157 -15.38 -23.76 -12.80
N MET A 158 -16.03 -24.45 -13.73
CA MET A 158 -17.12 -23.89 -14.52
C MET A 158 -18.29 -23.46 -13.61
N ALA A 159 -18.68 -24.30 -12.65
CA ALA A 159 -19.72 -23.97 -11.69
C ALA A 159 -19.38 -22.70 -10.88
N LEU A 160 -18.12 -22.54 -10.47
CA LEU A 160 -17.66 -21.35 -9.74
C LEU A 160 -17.38 -20.12 -10.63
N SER A 161 -17.30 -20.28 -11.96
CA SER A 161 -16.90 -19.19 -12.86
C SER A 161 -17.81 -17.96 -12.83
N HIS A 162 -19.08 -18.12 -12.42
CA HIS A 162 -19.99 -17.00 -12.27
C HIS A 162 -19.52 -15.98 -11.20
N TYR A 163 -18.80 -16.42 -10.16
CA TYR A 163 -18.21 -15.51 -9.17
C TYR A 163 -17.13 -14.60 -9.77
N TYR A 164 -16.48 -15.01 -10.87
CA TYR A 164 -15.57 -14.11 -11.61
C TYR A 164 -16.37 -12.93 -12.17
N LYS A 165 -17.54 -13.20 -12.75
CA LYS A 165 -18.44 -12.15 -13.26
C LYS A 165 -18.90 -11.21 -12.15
N ILE A 166 -19.28 -11.75 -10.99
CA ILE A 166 -19.63 -10.94 -9.81
C ILE A 166 -18.45 -10.06 -9.38
N GLY A 167 -17.22 -10.59 -9.38
CA GLY A 167 -16.02 -9.80 -9.09
C GLY A 167 -15.82 -8.63 -10.05
N VAL A 168 -15.99 -8.86 -11.36
CA VAL A 168 -15.94 -7.79 -12.39
C VAL A 168 -17.03 -6.76 -12.16
N GLU A 169 -18.28 -7.18 -12.01
CA GLU A 169 -19.41 -6.27 -11.80
C GLU A 169 -19.24 -5.44 -10.52
N LEU A 170 -18.73 -6.04 -9.44
CA LEU A 170 -18.47 -5.35 -8.19
C LEU A 170 -17.37 -4.29 -8.36
N GLY A 171 -16.28 -4.64 -9.05
CA GLY A 171 -15.23 -3.68 -9.39
C GLY A 171 -15.77 -2.51 -10.21
N GLN A 172 -16.63 -2.78 -11.20
CA GLN A 172 -17.27 -1.76 -12.03
C GLN A 172 -18.15 -0.82 -11.19
N LEU A 173 -18.98 -1.37 -10.29
CA LEU A 173 -19.87 -0.57 -9.43
C LEU A 173 -19.07 0.35 -8.50
N ILE A 174 -18.00 -0.16 -7.88
CA ILE A 174 -17.13 0.63 -6.99
C ILE A 174 -16.41 1.73 -7.79
N GLY A 175 -15.84 1.38 -8.95
CA GLY A 175 -15.14 2.35 -9.80
C GLY A 175 -16.08 3.43 -10.34
N ALA A 176 -17.25 3.05 -10.84
CA ALA A 176 -18.25 3.96 -11.39
C ALA A 176 -18.82 4.93 -10.33
N ALA A 177 -18.80 4.56 -9.05
CA ALA A 177 -19.21 5.45 -7.97
C ALA A 177 -18.34 6.72 -7.87
N SER A 178 -17.12 6.70 -8.42
CA SER A 178 -16.23 7.87 -8.54
C SER A 178 -16.02 8.63 -7.21
N ILE A 179 -15.94 7.88 -6.11
CA ILE A 179 -15.79 8.45 -4.76
C ILE A 179 -14.32 8.89 -4.58
N PRO A 180 -14.05 10.17 -4.29
CA PRO A 180 -12.68 10.65 -4.13
C PRO A 180 -11.89 9.89 -3.05
N GLY A 181 -10.70 9.43 -3.42
CA GLY A 181 -9.78 8.70 -2.56
C GLY A 181 -10.19 7.25 -2.23
N LEU A 182 -11.25 6.73 -2.86
CA LEU A 182 -11.66 5.33 -2.76
C LEU A 182 -11.15 4.52 -3.97
N ALA A 183 -10.48 3.41 -3.72
CA ALA A 183 -10.00 2.52 -4.79
C ALA A 183 -10.28 1.04 -4.49
N VAL A 184 -10.32 0.21 -5.53
CA VAL A 184 -10.35 -1.25 -5.38
C VAL A 184 -8.94 -1.75 -5.10
N MET A 185 -8.79 -2.54 -4.03
CA MET A 185 -7.52 -3.13 -3.63
C MET A 185 -7.63 -4.66 -3.56
N THR A 186 -6.66 -5.35 -4.16
CA THR A 186 -6.58 -6.81 -4.14
C THR A 186 -5.14 -7.27 -3.88
N GLY A 187 -4.89 -8.58 -3.85
CA GLY A 187 -3.52 -9.12 -3.85
C GLY A 187 -2.79 -9.02 -5.20
N GLY A 188 -3.42 -8.46 -6.24
CA GLY A 188 -2.83 -8.22 -7.56
C GLY A 188 -2.65 -9.47 -8.44
N GLY A 189 -3.07 -10.65 -7.97
CA GLY A 189 -2.98 -11.89 -8.73
C GLY A 189 -4.13 -12.14 -9.73
N PRO A 190 -4.17 -13.33 -10.35
CA PRO A 190 -5.24 -13.75 -11.25
C PRO A 190 -6.52 -14.13 -10.49
N GLY A 191 -7.56 -14.51 -11.22
CA GLY A 191 -8.80 -15.06 -10.67
C GLY A 191 -9.68 -13.98 -10.04
N GLY A 192 -10.15 -14.18 -8.81
CA GLY A 192 -11.06 -13.23 -8.15
C GLY A 192 -10.45 -11.84 -7.93
N MET A 193 -9.14 -11.78 -7.72
CA MET A 193 -8.40 -10.52 -7.60
C MET A 193 -8.38 -9.77 -8.94
N GLU A 194 -8.01 -10.46 -10.02
CA GLU A 194 -8.05 -9.91 -11.37
C GLU A 194 -9.46 -9.45 -11.77
N ALA A 195 -10.50 -10.24 -11.46
CA ALA A 195 -11.88 -9.88 -11.76
C ALA A 195 -12.25 -8.51 -11.17
N ALA A 196 -11.97 -8.30 -9.88
CA ALA A 196 -12.22 -7.04 -9.20
C ALA A 196 -11.41 -5.87 -9.79
N ASN A 197 -10.11 -6.06 -10.02
CA ASN A 197 -9.27 -5.02 -10.64
C ASN A 197 -9.73 -4.70 -12.06
N ARG A 198 -10.07 -5.71 -12.86
CA ARG A 198 -10.59 -5.55 -14.22
C ARG A 198 -11.83 -4.69 -14.24
N GLY A 199 -12.80 -4.98 -13.38
CA GLY A 199 -14.03 -4.23 -13.33
C GLY A 199 -13.82 -2.75 -13.01
N ALA A 200 -13.01 -2.46 -12.00
CA ALA A 200 -12.72 -1.07 -11.63
C ALA A 200 -11.91 -0.34 -12.70
N PHE A 201 -10.94 -1.02 -13.33
CA PHE A 201 -10.17 -0.50 -14.46
C PHE A 201 -11.05 -0.16 -15.66
N GLU A 202 -11.97 -1.05 -16.04
CA GLU A 202 -12.92 -0.84 -17.14
C GLU A 202 -13.88 0.34 -16.86
N ALA A 203 -14.15 0.63 -15.58
CA ALA A 203 -14.90 1.83 -15.16
C ALA A 203 -14.04 3.11 -15.10
N GLY A 204 -12.76 3.04 -15.46
CA GLY A 204 -11.83 4.19 -15.46
C GLY A 204 -11.29 4.57 -14.09
N ALA A 205 -11.44 3.72 -13.07
CA ALA A 205 -10.94 3.98 -11.73
C ALA A 205 -9.52 3.42 -11.53
N GLU A 206 -8.79 4.00 -10.56
CA GLU A 206 -7.51 3.46 -10.12
C GLU A 206 -7.70 2.14 -9.36
N THR A 207 -6.76 1.21 -9.55
CA THR A 207 -6.81 -0.11 -8.93
C THR A 207 -5.45 -0.50 -8.36
N ILE A 208 -5.48 -1.15 -7.20
CA ILE A 208 -4.31 -1.43 -6.38
C ILE A 208 -4.09 -2.95 -6.30
N GLY A 209 -2.82 -3.35 -6.37
CA GLY A 209 -2.40 -4.74 -6.19
C GLY A 209 -1.29 -4.84 -5.16
N LEU A 210 -1.54 -5.55 -4.05
CA LEU A 210 -0.54 -5.86 -3.03
C LEU A 210 -0.02 -7.28 -3.27
N ASN A 211 0.93 -7.43 -4.19
CA ASN A 211 1.56 -8.69 -4.51
C ASN A 211 2.60 -9.09 -3.43
N ILE A 212 3.06 -10.33 -3.43
CA ILE A 212 4.05 -10.86 -2.48
C ILE A 212 5.08 -11.67 -3.23
N SER A 213 6.36 -11.56 -2.85
CA SER A 213 7.42 -12.40 -3.40
C SER A 213 7.18 -13.88 -3.02
N LEU A 214 7.16 -14.76 -4.02
CA LEU A 214 6.93 -16.20 -3.87
C LEU A 214 8.02 -16.99 -4.62
N PRO A 215 8.38 -18.22 -4.19
CA PRO A 215 9.37 -19.05 -4.89
C PRO A 215 9.03 -19.35 -6.36
N ARG A 216 7.74 -19.34 -6.70
CA ARG A 216 7.25 -19.32 -8.07
C ARG A 216 6.37 -18.09 -8.21
N GLU A 217 6.92 -17.08 -8.87
CA GLU A 217 6.34 -15.75 -8.92
C GLU A 217 4.95 -15.75 -9.57
N GLN A 218 4.02 -15.06 -8.93
CA GLN A 218 2.73 -14.75 -9.51
C GLN A 218 2.85 -13.41 -10.23
N TYR A 219 2.71 -13.43 -11.56
CA TYR A 219 2.66 -12.20 -12.33
C TYR A 219 1.46 -11.35 -11.87
N PRO A 220 1.63 -10.03 -11.76
CA PRO A 220 0.52 -9.12 -11.52
C PRO A 220 -0.50 -9.21 -12.67
N ASN A 221 -1.78 -9.08 -12.35
CA ASN A 221 -2.81 -8.99 -13.38
C ASN A 221 -2.70 -7.66 -14.16
N PRO A 222 -3.09 -7.62 -15.44
CA PRO A 222 -2.81 -6.48 -16.32
C PRO A 222 -3.72 -5.26 -16.09
N TYR A 223 -4.67 -5.34 -15.17
CA TYR A 223 -5.65 -4.28 -14.89
C TYR A 223 -5.25 -3.37 -13.73
N LEU A 224 -4.07 -3.61 -13.14
CA LEU A 224 -3.50 -2.78 -12.09
C LEU A 224 -3.02 -1.44 -12.65
N THR A 225 -3.28 -0.36 -11.91
CA THR A 225 -2.78 0.96 -12.27
C THR A 225 -1.25 1.00 -12.14
N PRO A 226 -0.51 1.44 -13.18
CA PRO A 226 0.92 1.67 -13.08
C PRO A 226 1.26 2.62 -11.92
N GLY A 227 2.16 2.22 -11.03
CA GLY A 227 2.47 2.95 -9.80
C GLY A 227 1.72 2.46 -8.55
N LEU A 228 0.69 1.61 -8.70
CA LEU A 228 -0.13 1.08 -7.61
C LEU A 228 -0.07 -0.46 -7.49
N CYS A 229 0.96 -1.09 -8.06
CA CYS A 229 1.28 -2.50 -7.86
C CYS A 229 2.52 -2.63 -6.97
N PHE A 230 2.33 -3.11 -5.75
CA PHE A 230 3.36 -3.22 -4.72
C PHE A 230 3.77 -4.66 -4.53
N GLN A 231 5.07 -4.93 -4.53
CA GLN A 231 5.61 -6.24 -4.24
C GLN A 231 6.18 -6.25 -2.81
N PHE A 232 5.54 -6.99 -1.92
CA PHE A 232 5.99 -7.13 -0.54
C PHE A 232 6.95 -8.30 -0.38
N HIS A 233 7.85 -8.17 0.60
CA HIS A 233 8.64 -9.31 1.09
C HIS A 233 7.97 -9.92 2.32
N TYR A 234 7.43 -9.10 3.21
CA TYR A 234 6.83 -9.56 4.46
C TYR A 234 5.30 -9.63 4.38
N PHE A 235 4.74 -10.83 4.59
CA PHE A 235 3.28 -11.03 4.63
C PHE A 235 2.58 -10.13 5.66
N ALA A 236 3.18 -9.90 6.81
CA ALA A 236 2.61 -9.05 7.85
C ALA A 236 2.41 -7.60 7.36
N MET A 237 3.36 -7.06 6.60
CA MET A 237 3.27 -5.70 6.06
C MET A 237 2.19 -5.61 4.97
N ARG A 238 2.11 -6.63 4.11
CA ARG A 238 1.02 -6.73 3.13
C ARG A 238 -0.35 -6.75 3.79
N LYS A 239 -0.52 -7.57 4.84
CA LYS A 239 -1.78 -7.66 5.61
C LYS A 239 -2.13 -6.37 6.33
N LEU A 240 -1.14 -5.68 6.89
CA LEU A 240 -1.35 -4.37 7.50
C LEU A 240 -1.94 -3.39 6.49
N HIS A 241 -1.39 -3.32 5.28
CA HIS A 241 -1.87 -2.43 4.23
C HIS A 241 -3.27 -2.75 3.71
N PHE A 242 -3.69 -4.03 3.71
CA PHE A 242 -5.10 -4.36 3.47
C PHE A 242 -6.01 -3.73 4.51
N MET A 243 -5.67 -3.82 5.80
CA MET A 243 -6.56 -3.40 6.88
C MET A 243 -6.55 -1.89 7.15
N GLN A 244 -5.39 -1.24 7.04
CA GLN A 244 -5.16 0.12 7.52
C GLN A 244 -6.13 1.17 6.95
N ARG A 245 -6.63 0.95 5.73
CA ARG A 245 -7.52 1.86 5.01
C ARG A 245 -8.74 1.18 4.41
N ALA A 246 -9.03 -0.05 4.85
CA ALA A 246 -10.21 -0.77 4.41
C ALA A 246 -11.48 -0.01 4.83
N ALA A 247 -12.21 0.49 3.85
CA ALA A 247 -13.58 0.96 4.03
C ALA A 247 -14.55 -0.22 4.02
N ALA A 248 -14.24 -1.28 3.27
CA ALA A 248 -15.00 -2.52 3.25
C ALA A 248 -14.11 -3.70 2.88
N ILE A 249 -14.52 -4.90 3.28
CA ILE A 249 -13.87 -6.16 2.90
C ILE A 249 -14.90 -7.04 2.22
N VAL A 250 -14.57 -7.54 1.03
CA VAL A 250 -15.41 -8.47 0.28
C VAL A 250 -14.63 -9.73 -0.03
N ALA A 251 -15.19 -10.89 0.31
CA ALA A 251 -14.60 -12.18 0.02
C ALA A 251 -15.41 -12.91 -1.07
N LEU A 252 -14.81 -13.02 -2.26
CA LEU A 252 -15.24 -13.99 -3.26
C LEU A 252 -14.79 -15.40 -2.85
N PRO A 253 -15.42 -16.47 -3.37
CA PRO A 253 -14.99 -17.84 -3.10
C PRO A 253 -13.49 -18.07 -3.31
N GLY A 254 -12.86 -18.70 -2.32
CA GLY A 254 -11.43 -18.59 -2.09
C GLY A 254 -10.81 -19.77 -1.35
N GLY A 255 -9.50 -19.95 -1.53
CA GLY A 255 -8.74 -20.98 -0.79
C GLY A 255 -8.17 -20.44 0.52
N PHE A 256 -7.12 -21.09 1.02
CA PHE A 256 -6.49 -20.72 2.30
C PHE A 256 -5.99 -19.28 2.37
N GLY A 257 -5.52 -18.68 1.26
CA GLY A 257 -5.13 -17.27 1.27
C GLY A 257 -6.31 -16.34 1.58
N THR A 258 -7.46 -16.58 0.94
CA THR A 258 -8.69 -15.83 1.20
C THR A 258 -9.18 -16.05 2.63
N LEU A 259 -9.10 -17.28 3.15
CA LEU A 259 -9.50 -17.59 4.53
C LEU A 259 -8.59 -16.90 5.55
N ASP A 260 -7.28 -16.92 5.32
CA ASP A 260 -6.29 -16.27 6.17
C ASP A 260 -6.51 -14.75 6.25
N GLU A 261 -6.79 -14.11 5.11
CA GLU A 261 -7.12 -12.68 5.05
C GLU A 261 -8.50 -12.38 5.70
N LEU A 262 -9.52 -13.19 5.41
CA LEU A 262 -10.88 -13.03 5.96
C LEU A 262 -10.94 -13.20 7.48
N PHE A 263 -10.46 -14.33 8.01
CA PHE A 263 -10.50 -14.58 9.44
C PHE A 263 -9.58 -13.64 10.22
N GLY A 264 -8.46 -13.22 9.61
CA GLY A 264 -7.62 -12.16 10.17
C GLY A 264 -8.38 -10.85 10.33
N ALA A 265 -9.15 -10.44 9.32
CA ALA A 265 -9.99 -9.25 9.39
C ALA A 265 -11.10 -9.36 10.43
N ILE A 266 -11.87 -10.45 10.41
CA ILE A 266 -12.96 -10.70 11.39
C ILE A 266 -12.41 -10.66 12.81
N THR A 267 -11.27 -11.33 13.07
CA THR A 267 -10.64 -11.33 14.40
C THR A 267 -10.25 -9.92 14.86
N LEU A 268 -9.71 -9.08 13.97
CA LEU A 268 -9.36 -7.69 14.31
C LEU A 268 -10.60 -6.86 14.66
N ILE A 269 -11.72 -7.08 13.96
CA ILE A 269 -12.99 -6.38 14.21
C ILE A 269 -13.62 -6.88 15.51
N GLN A 270 -13.70 -8.19 15.71
CA GLN A 270 -14.17 -8.85 16.94
C GLN A 270 -13.43 -8.29 18.16
N THR A 271 -12.10 -8.27 18.12
CA THR A 271 -11.26 -7.81 19.24
C THR A 271 -11.13 -6.29 19.36
N ARG A 272 -11.86 -5.53 18.52
CA ARG A 272 -11.84 -4.05 18.48
C ARG A 272 -10.44 -3.45 18.32
N LYS A 273 -9.52 -4.18 17.68
CA LYS A 273 -8.17 -3.70 17.33
C LYS A 273 -8.17 -2.80 16.09
N THR A 274 -9.26 -2.83 15.33
CA THR A 274 -9.57 -1.88 14.27
C THR A 274 -10.94 -1.24 14.52
N ALA A 275 -11.19 -0.08 13.90
CA ALA A 275 -12.54 0.45 13.78
C ALA A 275 -13.46 -0.55 13.03
N PRO A 276 -14.79 -0.49 13.23
CA PRO A 276 -15.72 -1.35 12.52
C PRO A 276 -15.57 -1.23 10.99
N ILE A 277 -15.54 -2.37 10.31
CA ILE A 277 -15.43 -2.48 8.84
C ILE A 277 -16.50 -3.49 8.37
N PRO A 278 -17.33 -3.16 7.36
CA PRO A 278 -18.28 -4.11 6.81
C PRO A 278 -17.56 -5.25 6.07
N VAL A 279 -17.94 -6.48 6.39
CA VAL A 279 -17.43 -7.70 5.74
C VAL A 279 -18.55 -8.38 4.96
N VAL A 280 -18.34 -8.59 3.66
CA VAL A 280 -19.31 -9.21 2.76
C VAL A 280 -18.76 -10.52 2.20
N LEU A 281 -19.53 -11.59 2.33
CA LEU A 281 -19.21 -12.91 1.80
C LEU A 281 -20.06 -13.21 0.56
N ILE A 282 -19.43 -13.32 -0.60
CA ILE A 282 -20.16 -13.58 -1.86
C ILE A 282 -20.44 -15.07 -2.02
N GLY A 283 -21.71 -15.44 -2.17
CA GLY A 283 -22.17 -16.80 -2.39
C GLY A 283 -22.32 -17.60 -1.09
N GLU A 284 -23.46 -17.47 -0.43
CA GLU A 284 -23.75 -18.07 0.88
C GLU A 284 -23.52 -19.59 0.90
N SER A 285 -24.00 -20.29 -0.13
CA SER A 285 -23.85 -21.74 -0.25
C SER A 285 -22.39 -22.21 -0.23
N TYR A 286 -21.47 -21.41 -0.78
CA TYR A 286 -20.05 -21.70 -0.76
C TYR A 286 -19.49 -21.57 0.66
N TRP A 287 -19.77 -20.45 1.31
CA TRP A 287 -19.22 -20.12 2.63
C TRP A 287 -19.77 -20.99 3.75
N ARG A 288 -21.05 -21.37 3.70
CA ARG A 288 -21.61 -22.37 4.63
C ARG A 288 -20.96 -23.74 4.49
N GLY A 289 -20.44 -24.06 3.30
CA GLY A 289 -19.63 -25.26 3.08
C GLY A 289 -18.17 -25.13 3.56
N VAL A 290 -17.69 -23.91 3.84
CA VAL A 290 -16.32 -23.63 4.30
C VAL A 290 -16.24 -23.60 5.82
N PHE A 291 -17.16 -22.90 6.49
CA PHE A 291 -17.22 -22.81 7.94
C PHE A 291 -18.67 -22.73 8.43
N ASN A 292 -18.91 -23.20 9.65
CA ASN A 292 -20.24 -23.23 10.25
C ASN A 292 -20.27 -22.35 11.50
N VAL A 293 -20.92 -21.19 11.40
CA VAL A 293 -21.02 -20.21 12.50
C VAL A 293 -21.90 -20.73 13.63
N ASP A 294 -22.99 -21.42 13.30
CA ASP A 294 -23.89 -21.99 14.31
C ASP A 294 -23.13 -22.99 15.20
N PHE A 295 -22.25 -23.80 14.58
CA PHE A 295 -21.38 -24.69 15.34
C PHE A 295 -20.37 -23.93 16.23
N LEU A 296 -19.83 -22.79 15.77
CA LEU A 296 -18.91 -21.98 16.59
C LEU A 296 -19.62 -21.37 17.81
N LEU A 297 -20.87 -20.93 17.63
CA LEU A 297 -21.73 -20.44 18.71
C LEU A 297 -22.08 -21.57 19.69
N GLU A 298 -22.55 -22.72 19.19
CA GLU A 298 -22.87 -23.90 20.00
C GLU A 298 -21.67 -24.43 20.79
N ALA A 299 -20.47 -24.36 20.19
CA ALA A 299 -19.22 -24.74 20.83
C ALA A 299 -18.71 -23.71 21.87
N GLY A 300 -19.33 -22.53 21.96
CA GLY A 300 -18.88 -21.42 22.82
C GLY A 300 -17.54 -20.83 22.38
N ALA A 301 -17.21 -20.91 21.08
CA ALA A 301 -15.96 -20.41 20.52
C ALA A 301 -16.04 -18.91 20.13
N ILE A 302 -17.25 -18.40 19.93
CA ILE A 302 -17.56 -16.99 19.61
C ILE A 302 -18.88 -16.59 20.31
N ASP A 303 -19.11 -15.28 20.45
CA ASP A 303 -20.34 -14.73 21.02
C ASP A 303 -21.40 -14.45 19.92
N GLU A 304 -22.67 -14.25 20.31
CA GLU A 304 -23.77 -13.98 19.35
C GLU A 304 -23.48 -12.74 18.46
N GLU A 305 -22.87 -11.70 19.01
CA GLU A 305 -22.52 -10.49 18.25
C GLU A 305 -21.45 -10.75 17.17
N ASP A 306 -20.64 -11.79 17.31
CA ASP A 306 -19.60 -12.13 16.34
C ASP A 306 -20.17 -12.69 15.04
N ALA A 307 -21.36 -13.30 15.11
CA ALA A 307 -22.10 -13.77 13.95
C ALA A 307 -22.65 -12.62 13.09
N GLU A 308 -22.74 -11.41 13.64
CA GLU A 308 -23.22 -10.21 12.96
C GLU A 308 -22.10 -9.41 12.26
N LEU A 309 -20.83 -9.86 12.37
CA LEU A 309 -19.67 -9.17 11.81
C LEU A 309 -19.60 -9.22 10.28
N PHE A 310 -20.39 -10.08 9.63
CA PHE A 310 -20.45 -10.21 8.19
C PHE A 310 -21.86 -10.54 7.72
N TRP A 311 -22.12 -10.39 6.42
CA TRP A 311 -23.33 -10.89 5.79
C TRP A 311 -23.04 -11.51 4.42
N PHE A 312 -24.01 -12.25 3.89
CA PHE A 312 -23.92 -12.86 2.56
C PHE A 312 -24.56 -11.97 1.49
N ALA A 313 -23.99 -11.99 0.30
CA ALA A 313 -24.59 -11.40 -0.89
C ALA A 313 -24.43 -12.34 -2.09
N GLU A 314 -25.43 -12.37 -2.97
CA GLU A 314 -25.45 -13.24 -4.16
C GLU A 314 -25.08 -12.46 -5.43
N THR A 315 -25.16 -11.14 -5.39
CA THR A 315 -24.82 -10.26 -6.52
C THR A 315 -23.87 -9.13 -6.14
N ALA A 316 -23.19 -8.57 -7.15
CA ALA A 316 -22.36 -7.38 -6.98
C ALA A 316 -23.15 -6.17 -6.48
N GLN A 317 -24.40 -6.03 -6.95
CA GLN A 317 -25.30 -4.94 -6.57
C GLN A 317 -25.70 -5.04 -5.09
N GLU A 318 -26.13 -6.22 -4.65
CA GLU A 318 -26.46 -6.46 -3.23
C GLU A 318 -25.27 -6.17 -2.31
N ALA A 319 -24.07 -6.61 -2.69
CA ALA A 319 -22.86 -6.35 -1.93
C ALA A 319 -22.57 -4.84 -1.83
N TRP A 320 -22.60 -4.13 -2.96
CA TRP A 320 -22.29 -2.70 -3.00
C TRP A 320 -23.33 -1.85 -2.26
N ASP A 321 -24.62 -2.12 -2.48
CA ASP A 321 -25.70 -1.41 -1.77
C ASP A 321 -25.66 -1.68 -0.27
N GLY A 322 -25.37 -2.93 0.13
CA GLY A 322 -25.16 -3.31 1.52
C GLY A 322 -24.03 -2.53 2.18
N ILE A 323 -22.87 -2.42 1.52
CA ILE A 323 -21.71 -1.64 2.00
C ILE A 323 -22.10 -0.17 2.19
N ARG A 324 -22.75 0.44 1.20
CA ARG A 324 -23.18 1.84 1.29
C ARG A 324 -24.18 2.06 2.42
N ALA A 325 -25.19 1.19 2.54
CA ALA A 325 -26.18 1.26 3.61
C ALA A 325 -25.55 1.08 4.99
N TRP A 326 -24.58 0.17 5.13
CA TRP A 326 -23.82 -0.02 6.37
C TRP A 326 -23.09 1.26 6.76
N HIS A 327 -22.40 1.91 5.82
CA HIS A 327 -21.67 3.16 6.09
C HIS A 327 -22.59 4.32 6.49
N VAL A 328 -23.77 4.43 5.89
CA VAL A 328 -24.80 5.41 6.29
C VAL A 328 -25.25 5.14 7.73
N ARG A 329 -25.56 3.88 8.09
CA ARG A 329 -25.95 3.52 9.46
C ARG A 329 -24.84 3.77 10.49
N ASN A 330 -23.59 3.55 10.10
CA ASN A 330 -22.41 3.78 10.94
C ASN A 330 -22.05 5.27 11.07
N GLY A 331 -22.76 6.19 10.40
CA GLY A 331 -22.43 7.62 10.41
C GLY A 331 -21.12 7.95 9.66
N THR A 332 -20.68 7.05 8.78
CA THR A 332 -19.45 7.17 7.97
C THR A 332 -19.73 7.02 6.46
N PRO A 333 -20.68 7.78 5.86
CA PRO A 333 -21.01 7.65 4.45
C PRO A 333 -19.78 7.78 3.54
N LEU A 334 -19.67 6.91 2.53
CA LEU A 334 -18.47 6.84 1.68
C LEU A 334 -18.27 8.11 0.82
N ASP A 335 -19.36 8.74 0.41
CA ASP A 335 -19.39 9.98 -0.36
C ASP A 335 -19.12 11.23 0.48
N ALA A 336 -19.14 11.15 1.81
CA ALA A 336 -18.72 12.25 2.65
C ALA A 336 -17.21 12.51 2.55
N PRO A 337 -16.77 13.77 2.72
CA PRO A 337 -15.35 14.10 2.82
C PRO A 337 -14.71 13.27 3.92
N HIS A 338 -13.59 12.62 3.63
CA HIS A 338 -12.85 11.88 4.64
C HIS A 338 -12.45 12.85 5.76
N PRO A 339 -12.86 12.63 7.03
CA PRO A 339 -12.42 13.48 8.12
C PRO A 339 -10.89 13.39 8.23
N PRO A 340 -10.17 14.49 8.54
CA PRO A 340 -8.74 14.42 8.74
C PRO A 340 -8.42 13.37 9.80
N THR A 341 -7.39 12.56 9.58
CA THR A 341 -6.92 11.56 10.54
C THR A 341 -6.79 12.23 11.90
N PRO A 342 -7.55 11.81 12.93
CA PRO A 342 -7.39 12.40 14.25
C PRO A 342 -5.92 12.24 14.66
N PRO A 343 -5.29 13.26 15.29
CA PRO A 343 -3.98 13.04 15.89
C PRO A 343 -4.12 11.81 16.78
N GLN A 344 -3.17 10.87 16.68
CA GLN A 344 -3.13 9.69 17.54
C GLN A 344 -2.97 10.18 19.00
N GLY A 345 -4.11 10.51 19.61
CA GLY A 345 -4.24 10.93 20.99
C GLY A 345 -4.21 9.69 21.85
N ARG A 346 -3.26 9.68 22.79
CA ARG A 346 -3.02 8.68 23.83
C ARG A 346 -4.26 7.83 24.12
N GLN A 347 -4.18 6.55 23.79
CA GLN A 347 -5.03 5.55 24.43
C GLN A 347 -4.73 5.58 25.93
N ALA A 348 -5.77 5.80 26.73
CA ALA A 348 -5.73 5.69 28.18
C ALA A 348 -5.69 4.22 28.62
#